data_AF-A0AAV3M1U0-F1
#
_entry.id   AF-A0AAV3M1U0-F1
#
_cell.length_a   1.000
_cell.length_b   1.000
_cell.length_c   1.000
_cell.angle_alpha   90.00
_cell.angle_beta   90.00
_cell.angle_gamma   90.00
#
_symmetry.space_group_name_H-M   'P 1'
#
loop_
_entity.id
_entity.type
_entity.pdbx_description
1 polymer ?
#
loop_
_entity_poly.entity_id
_entity_poly.type
_entity_poly.pdbx_seq_one_letter_code
_entity_poly.pdbx_strand_id
1 'polypeptide(L)'
;MKGKKPESITMTLNLRGKNIVMSNAITRAAQSLSLAEKRIIFAAIAKMGGQYSPIKITAEEYANTFGMPLKQAYSQLKIAADNFFNRYISFRINEVSETDVDVWKIRWLGAYKYNEGEAHVVLSFTPQVTPYLCELEENFTKYQLSQACGLRSVHSWRLLELFEQMNTHKDNNGWLSISLDDFHHAMESPESYKKTFGLLRERVIEPAVKELTEKDNWIIQWKPLKRGKKVVRLEFWFQKDDQLKIDI
;
A
#
# COMPACT_ATOMS: atom_id res chain seq x y z
N MET A 1 2.19 10.84 -44.07
CA MET A 1 1.32 9.95 -43.29
C MET A 1 1.87 9.86 -41.86
N LYS A 2 1.21 10.50 -40.88
CA LYS A 2 1.58 10.37 -39.46
C LYS A 2 0.99 9.05 -38.95
N GLY A 3 1.84 8.07 -38.69
CA GLY A 3 1.41 6.78 -38.16
C GLY A 3 0.77 6.93 -36.79
N LYS A 4 -0.49 6.51 -36.66
CA LYS A 4 -1.15 6.25 -35.37
C LYS A 4 -0.29 5.21 -34.64
N LYS A 5 0.30 5.57 -33.49
CA LYS A 5 0.84 4.57 -32.56
C LYS A 5 -0.31 3.64 -32.16
N PRO A 6 -0.12 2.30 -32.18
CA PRO A 6 -1.20 1.37 -31.87
C PRO A 6 -1.54 1.45 -30.37
N GLU A 7 -2.79 1.82 -30.06
CA GLU A 7 -3.35 1.91 -28.69
C GLU A 7 -3.21 0.59 -27.90
N SER A 8 -3.04 -0.54 -28.59
CA SER A 8 -2.87 -1.87 -27.97
C SER A 8 -1.55 -2.06 -27.21
N ILE A 9 -0.46 -1.38 -27.61
CA ILE A 9 0.85 -1.48 -26.92
C ILE A 9 0.84 -0.65 -25.63
N THR A 10 0.12 0.47 -25.62
CA THR A 10 0.02 1.37 -24.47
C THR A 10 -0.75 0.72 -23.30
N MET A 11 -1.71 -0.16 -23.58
CA MET A 11 -2.42 -0.91 -22.53
C MET A 11 -1.54 -1.90 -21.76
N THR A 12 -0.55 -2.53 -22.41
CA THR A 12 0.32 -3.53 -21.78
C THR A 12 1.35 -2.91 -20.82
N LEU A 13 1.68 -1.64 -21.01
CA LEU A 13 2.68 -0.90 -20.24
C LEU A 13 2.12 -0.18 -18.99
N ASN A 14 0.85 -0.38 -18.66
CA ASN A 14 0.22 0.29 -17.53
C ASN A 14 -0.42 -0.74 -16.58
N LEU A 15 -0.10 -0.64 -15.29
CA LEU A 15 -0.59 -1.56 -14.27
C LEU A 15 -1.79 -1.01 -13.47
N ARG A 16 -2.28 0.20 -13.77
CA ARG A 16 -3.38 0.84 -13.01
C ARG A 16 -4.65 0.00 -12.89
N GLY A 17 -5.03 -0.71 -13.96
CA GLY A 17 -6.23 -1.56 -13.96
C GLY A 17 -6.02 -2.94 -13.31
N LYS A 18 -4.80 -3.26 -12.86
CA LYS A 18 -4.50 -4.54 -12.21
C LYS A 18 -4.89 -4.48 -10.74
N ASN A 19 -5.40 -5.60 -10.23
CA ASN A 19 -5.70 -5.74 -8.82
C ASN A 19 -4.44 -6.10 -8.04
N ILE A 20 -4.30 -5.49 -6.88
CA ILE A 20 -3.41 -5.97 -5.81
C ILE A 20 -4.23 -6.94 -4.99
N VAL A 21 -3.65 -8.09 -4.67
CA VAL A 21 -4.23 -9.08 -3.77
C VAL A 21 -3.15 -9.45 -2.76
N MET A 22 -3.48 -9.36 -1.48
CA MET A 22 -2.60 -9.75 -0.39
C MET A 22 -3.42 -10.13 0.84
N SER A 23 -2.86 -10.98 1.70
CA SER A 23 -3.52 -11.38 2.94
C SER A 23 -3.84 -10.17 3.83
N ASN A 24 -4.89 -10.33 4.63
CA ASN A 24 -5.23 -9.41 5.71
C ASN A 24 -4.12 -9.25 6.73
N ALA A 25 -3.28 -10.28 6.92
CA ALA A 25 -2.11 -10.25 7.80
C ALA A 25 -1.07 -9.23 7.29
N ILE A 26 -0.71 -9.25 6.00
CA ILE A 26 0.18 -8.23 5.41
C ILE A 26 -0.44 -6.84 5.47
N THR A 27 -1.76 -6.76 5.30
CA THR A 27 -2.48 -5.49 5.36
C THR A 27 -2.35 -4.84 6.73
N ARG A 28 -2.41 -5.61 7.83
CA ARG A 28 -2.31 -5.12 9.20
C ARG A 28 -0.88 -5.01 9.74
N ALA A 29 0.07 -5.75 9.17
CA ALA A 29 1.47 -5.73 9.56
C ALA A 29 2.17 -4.40 9.18
N ALA A 30 3.25 -4.06 9.87
CA ALA A 30 4.18 -3.05 9.39
C ALA A 30 4.91 -3.56 8.14
N GLN A 31 4.95 -2.76 7.07
CA GLN A 31 5.48 -3.17 5.77
C GLN A 31 6.91 -2.67 5.52
N SER A 32 7.37 -1.67 6.28
CA SER A 32 8.71 -1.10 6.24
C SER A 32 9.15 -0.63 4.85
N LEU A 33 8.26 0.01 4.09
CA LEU A 33 8.52 0.52 2.75
C LEU A 33 8.38 2.05 2.70
N SER A 34 9.33 2.74 2.05
CA SER A 34 9.10 4.10 1.57
C SER A 34 8.04 4.12 0.47
N LEU A 35 7.51 5.30 0.11
CA LEU A 35 6.51 5.39 -0.96
C LEU A 35 7.02 4.83 -2.30
N ALA A 36 8.26 5.12 -2.68
CA ALA A 36 8.81 4.63 -3.94
C ALA A 36 8.94 3.09 -3.93
N GLU A 37 9.46 2.53 -2.83
CA GLU A 37 9.59 1.08 -2.67
C GLU A 37 8.22 0.40 -2.63
N LYS A 38 7.23 0.99 -1.95
CA LYS A 38 5.85 0.50 -1.91
C LYS A 38 5.25 0.48 -3.31
N ARG A 39 5.40 1.56 -4.09
CA ARG A 39 4.92 1.62 -5.48
C ARG A 39 5.50 0.49 -6.33
N ILE A 40 6.80 0.21 -6.20
CA ILE A 40 7.49 -0.82 -6.98
C ILE A 40 7.04 -2.23 -6.55
N ILE A 41 7.03 -2.52 -5.24
CA ILE A 41 6.60 -3.80 -4.70
C ILE A 41 5.13 -4.08 -5.05
N PHE A 42 4.25 -3.09 -4.91
CA PHE A 42 2.82 -3.27 -5.18
C PHE A 42 2.51 -3.32 -6.68
N ALA A 43 3.30 -2.65 -7.53
CA ALA A 43 3.27 -2.88 -8.98
C ALA A 43 3.67 -4.33 -9.32
N ALA A 44 4.68 -4.87 -8.63
CA ALA A 44 5.08 -6.26 -8.81
C ALA A 44 4.01 -7.24 -8.33
N ILE A 45 3.38 -7.01 -7.17
CA ILE A 45 2.23 -7.82 -6.67
C ILE A 45 1.08 -7.79 -7.69
N ALA A 46 0.73 -6.60 -8.19
CA ALA A 46 -0.34 -6.44 -9.17
C ALA A 46 -0.03 -7.16 -10.49
N LYS A 47 1.23 -7.14 -10.93
CA LYS A 47 1.69 -7.82 -12.14
C LYS A 47 1.78 -9.34 -11.98
N MET A 48 2.16 -9.80 -10.78
CA MET A 48 2.28 -11.22 -10.41
C MET A 48 0.94 -11.96 -10.50
N GLY A 49 -0.16 -11.30 -10.17
CA GLY A 49 -1.51 -11.88 -10.32
C GLY A 49 -1.71 -13.18 -9.53
N GLY A 50 -1.04 -13.34 -8.39
CA GLY A 50 -1.13 -14.53 -7.53
C GLY A 50 -0.30 -15.74 -7.97
N GLN A 51 0.57 -15.60 -8.97
CA GLN A 51 1.45 -16.68 -9.44
C GLN A 51 2.91 -16.44 -9.02
N TYR A 52 3.49 -17.37 -8.27
CA TYR A 52 4.89 -17.24 -7.84
C TYR A 52 5.86 -17.29 -9.03
N SER A 53 6.46 -16.14 -9.36
CA SER A 53 7.46 -16.01 -10.42
C SER A 53 8.30 -14.73 -10.24
N PRO A 54 9.52 -14.66 -10.78
CA PRO A 54 10.27 -13.40 -10.85
C PRO A 54 9.53 -12.36 -11.70
N ILE A 55 9.38 -11.14 -11.18
CA ILE A 55 8.60 -10.07 -11.82
C ILE A 55 9.51 -8.98 -12.34
N LYS A 56 9.45 -8.73 -13.66
CA LYS A 56 10.12 -7.60 -14.32
C LYS A 56 9.24 -6.35 -14.26
N ILE A 57 9.78 -5.23 -13.80
CA ILE A 57 9.16 -3.90 -13.84
C ILE A 57 10.11 -2.95 -14.58
N THR A 58 9.69 -2.41 -15.72
CA THR A 58 10.47 -1.40 -16.45
C THR A 58 10.23 0.00 -15.89
N ALA A 59 11.19 0.91 -16.13
CA ALA A 59 11.06 2.32 -15.80
C ALA A 59 9.88 2.97 -16.53
N GLU A 60 9.58 2.53 -17.76
CA GLU A 60 8.44 3.01 -18.54
C GLU A 60 7.11 2.54 -17.93
N GLU A 61 7.00 1.25 -17.56
CA GLU A 61 5.82 0.73 -16.86
C GLU A 61 5.59 1.46 -15.55
N TYR A 62 6.65 1.67 -14.78
CA TYR A 62 6.61 2.39 -13.50
C TYR A 62 6.20 3.85 -13.69
N ALA A 63 6.79 4.55 -14.66
CA ALA A 63 6.48 5.94 -14.99
C ALA A 63 5.01 6.11 -15.39
N ASN A 64 4.52 5.27 -16.30
CA ASN A 64 3.15 5.32 -16.80
C ASN A 64 2.13 5.00 -15.69
N THR A 65 2.40 3.97 -14.89
CA THR A 65 1.52 3.54 -13.80
C THR A 65 1.34 4.64 -12.76
N PHE A 66 2.42 5.31 -12.35
CA PHE A 66 2.36 6.33 -11.29
C PHE A 66 2.35 7.77 -11.80
N GLY A 67 2.23 7.98 -13.12
CA GLY A 67 2.13 9.31 -13.73
C GLY A 67 3.33 10.21 -13.44
N MET A 68 4.54 9.66 -13.49
CA MET A 68 5.77 10.40 -13.17
C MET A 68 6.73 10.50 -14.37
N PRO A 69 7.62 11.51 -14.42
CA PRO A 69 8.63 11.60 -15.47
C PRO A 69 9.53 10.37 -15.51
N LEU A 70 9.84 9.90 -16.71
CA LEU A 70 10.65 8.69 -16.92
C LEU A 70 12.02 8.76 -16.20
N LYS A 71 12.70 9.92 -16.23
CA LYS A 71 13.97 10.13 -15.52
C LYS A 71 13.83 9.93 -14.00
N GLN A 72 12.70 10.35 -13.42
CA GLN A 72 12.42 10.14 -12.00
C GLN A 72 12.16 8.65 -11.71
N ALA A 73 11.42 7.97 -12.59
CA ALA A 73 11.17 6.53 -12.49
C ALA A 73 12.48 5.72 -12.47
N TYR A 74 13.42 6.02 -13.37
CA TYR A 74 14.76 5.43 -13.37
C TYR A 74 15.49 5.61 -12.03
N SER A 75 15.55 6.85 -11.55
CA SER A 75 16.25 7.16 -10.30
C SER A 75 15.63 6.43 -9.11
N GLN A 76 14.30 6.37 -9.02
CA GLN A 76 13.61 5.66 -7.95
C GLN A 76 13.81 4.14 -8.02
N LEU A 77 13.77 3.54 -9.21
CA LEU A 77 14.04 2.11 -9.38
C LEU A 77 15.47 1.75 -8.92
N LYS A 78 16.46 2.56 -9.30
CA LYS A 78 17.85 2.36 -8.89
C LYS A 78 18.01 2.46 -7.36
N ILE A 79 17.51 3.55 -6.76
CA ILE A 79 17.61 3.78 -5.30
C ILE A 79 16.86 2.72 -4.51
N ALA A 80 15.68 2.30 -4.98
CA ALA A 80 14.88 1.30 -4.30
C ALA A 80 15.54 -0.09 -4.38
N ALA A 81 16.17 -0.42 -5.51
CA ALA A 81 16.92 -1.66 -5.68
C ALA A 81 17.96 -1.85 -4.56
N ASP A 82 18.77 -0.82 -4.28
CA ASP A 82 19.80 -0.88 -3.25
C ASP A 82 19.26 -1.08 -1.82
N ASN A 83 17.99 -0.73 -1.58
CA ASN A 83 17.37 -0.82 -0.26
C ASN A 83 16.51 -2.07 -0.07
N PHE A 84 16.01 -2.70 -1.14
CA PHE A 84 14.99 -3.75 -1.04
C PHE A 84 15.38 -4.95 -0.17
N PHE A 85 16.66 -5.32 -0.15
CA PHE A 85 17.13 -6.46 0.64
C PHE A 85 16.91 -6.27 2.15
N ASN A 86 16.86 -5.01 2.59
CA ASN A 86 16.66 -4.64 3.99
C ASN A 86 15.19 -4.36 4.33
N ARG A 87 14.27 -4.56 3.37
CA ARG A 87 12.83 -4.34 3.57
C ARG A 87 12.16 -5.63 4.03
N TYR A 88 11.36 -5.52 5.08
CA TYR A 88 10.70 -6.65 5.72
C TYR A 88 9.26 -6.31 6.08
N ILE A 89 8.43 -7.35 6.15
CA ILE A 89 7.12 -7.31 6.80
C ILE A 89 7.33 -7.71 8.24
N SER A 90 6.73 -6.99 9.17
CA SER A 90 6.84 -7.21 10.60
C SER A 90 5.46 -7.53 11.16
N PHE A 91 5.20 -8.80 11.43
CA PHE A 91 3.97 -9.27 12.07
C PHE A 91 4.09 -9.19 13.59
N ARG A 92 3.00 -8.80 14.26
CA ARG A 92 2.82 -8.99 15.70
C ARG A 92 2.10 -10.32 15.90
N ILE A 93 2.72 -11.25 16.61
CA ILE A 93 2.21 -12.64 16.75
C ILE A 93 1.47 -12.82 18.06
N ASN A 94 2.00 -12.27 19.15
CA ASN A 94 1.42 -12.36 20.49
C ASN A 94 1.70 -11.07 21.28
N GLU A 95 0.74 -10.66 22.11
CA GLU A 95 1.01 -9.73 23.21
C GLU A 95 1.64 -10.54 24.36
N VAL A 96 2.97 -10.46 24.50
CA VAL A 96 3.68 -11.15 25.60
C VAL A 96 3.52 -10.35 26.90
N SER A 97 3.41 -9.01 26.80
CA SER A 97 3.00 -8.08 27.87
C SER A 97 2.57 -6.71 27.30
N GLU A 98 2.17 -5.74 28.14
CA GLU A 98 1.90 -4.35 27.71
C GLU A 98 3.10 -3.68 27.01
N THR A 99 4.32 -4.19 27.20
CA THR A 99 5.57 -3.59 26.68
C THR A 99 6.35 -4.49 25.72
N ASP A 100 6.01 -5.78 25.63
CA ASP A 100 6.76 -6.75 24.83
C ASP A 100 5.82 -7.50 23.90
N VAL A 101 6.08 -7.36 22.60
CA VAL A 101 5.28 -7.96 21.54
C VAL A 101 6.20 -8.87 20.76
N ASP A 102 5.82 -10.14 20.61
CA ASP A 102 6.61 -11.05 19.78
C ASP A 102 6.45 -10.62 18.32
N VAL A 103 7.59 -10.33 17.69
CA VAL A 103 7.64 -9.79 16.32
C VAL A 103 8.31 -10.79 15.40
N TRP A 104 7.56 -11.27 14.42
CA TRP A 104 8.12 -12.06 13.33
C TRP A 104 8.34 -11.19 12.09
N LYS A 105 9.60 -11.12 11.65
CA LYS A 105 10.00 -10.37 10.46
C LYS A 105 10.32 -11.31 9.32
N ILE A 106 9.69 -11.09 8.17
CA ILE A 106 10.02 -11.78 6.91
C ILE A 106 10.45 -10.76 5.86
N ARG A 107 11.45 -11.08 5.04
CA ARG A 107 11.86 -10.20 3.95
C ARG A 107 10.84 -10.22 2.82
N TRP A 108 10.66 -9.07 2.17
CA TRP A 108 9.85 -8.99 0.95
C TRP A 108 10.48 -9.79 -0.18
N LEU A 109 11.75 -9.52 -0.48
CA LEU A 109 12.45 -10.09 -1.64
C LEU A 109 13.59 -11.00 -1.21
N GLY A 110 13.69 -12.16 -1.87
CA GLY A 110 14.84 -13.06 -1.75
C GLY A 110 15.96 -12.70 -2.73
N ALA A 111 15.59 -12.10 -3.87
CA ALA A 111 16.54 -11.61 -4.85
C ALA A 111 15.95 -10.40 -5.60
N TYR A 112 16.85 -9.54 -6.10
CA TYR A 112 16.52 -8.51 -7.06
C TYR A 112 17.68 -8.32 -8.03
N LYS A 113 17.39 -7.81 -9.23
CA LYS A 113 18.40 -7.42 -10.21
C LYS A 113 17.99 -6.11 -10.87
N TYR A 114 18.81 -5.08 -10.75
CA TYR A 114 18.65 -3.86 -11.55
C TYR A 114 19.53 -3.96 -12.80
N ASN A 115 18.94 -3.81 -13.97
CA ASN A 115 19.65 -3.82 -15.24
C ASN A 115 19.71 -2.39 -15.79
N GLU A 116 20.85 -1.71 -15.59
CA GLU A 116 21.03 -0.32 -16.01
C GLU A 116 20.80 -0.09 -17.50
N GLY A 117 21.35 -0.96 -18.36
CA GLY A 117 21.22 -0.83 -19.82
C GLY A 117 19.82 -1.08 -20.37
N GLU A 118 18.99 -1.85 -19.64
CA GLU A 118 17.64 -2.23 -20.05
C GLU A 118 16.54 -1.59 -19.20
N ALA A 119 16.88 -0.59 -18.39
CA ALA A 119 15.90 0.25 -17.71
C ALA A 119 14.89 -0.47 -16.81
N HIS A 120 15.26 -1.58 -16.17
CA HIS A 120 14.29 -2.38 -15.42
C HIS A 120 14.88 -3.04 -14.18
N VAL A 121 13.98 -3.40 -13.27
CA VAL A 121 14.25 -4.29 -12.14
C VAL A 121 13.57 -5.64 -12.37
N VAL A 122 14.20 -6.71 -11.91
CA VAL A 122 13.59 -8.02 -11.72
C VAL A 122 13.55 -8.30 -10.23
N LEU A 123 12.38 -8.66 -9.70
CA LEU A 123 12.13 -8.88 -8.28
C LEU A 123 11.66 -10.32 -8.05
N SER A 124 12.22 -10.99 -7.05
CA SER A 124 11.79 -12.32 -6.63
C SER A 124 11.36 -12.28 -5.17
N PHE A 125 10.08 -12.49 -4.92
CA PHE A 125 9.52 -12.59 -3.57
C PHE A 125 10.13 -13.77 -2.81
N THR A 126 10.24 -13.65 -1.50
CA THR A 126 10.72 -14.77 -0.65
C THR A 126 9.67 -15.89 -0.59
N PRO A 127 10.09 -17.16 -0.44
CA PRO A 127 9.15 -18.26 -0.19
C PRO A 127 8.26 -18.03 1.04
N GLN A 128 8.74 -17.27 2.03
CA GLN A 128 8.00 -16.95 3.25
C GLN A 128 6.86 -15.95 3.01
N VAL A 129 7.00 -15.02 2.05
CA VAL A 129 5.93 -14.05 1.75
C VAL A 129 4.91 -14.59 0.74
N THR A 130 5.29 -15.57 -0.09
CA THR A 130 4.43 -16.15 -1.13
C THR A 130 3.04 -16.58 -0.64
N PRO A 131 2.88 -17.31 0.48
CA PRO A 131 1.56 -17.73 0.97
C PRO A 131 0.63 -16.56 1.34
N TYR A 132 1.19 -15.37 1.51
CA TYR A 132 0.43 -14.16 1.82
C TYR A 132 0.09 -13.32 0.60
N LEU A 133 0.56 -13.70 -0.60
CA LEU A 133 0.34 -13.00 -1.86
C LEU A 133 -0.28 -13.89 -2.94
N CYS A 134 -0.12 -15.21 -2.80
CA CYS A 134 -0.60 -16.24 -3.71
C CYS A 134 -1.54 -17.18 -2.95
N GLU A 135 -2.39 -17.91 -3.67
CA GLU A 135 -3.25 -18.99 -3.10
C GLU A 135 -4.19 -18.51 -1.97
N LEU A 136 -4.66 -17.27 -2.07
CA LEU A 136 -5.56 -16.67 -1.10
C LEU A 136 -7.02 -16.96 -1.47
N GLU A 137 -7.69 -17.80 -0.69
CA GLU A 137 -9.12 -18.10 -0.87
C GLU A 137 -10.01 -17.18 -0.04
N GLU A 138 -9.57 -16.83 1.17
CA GLU A 138 -10.30 -16.01 2.13
C GLU A 138 -9.34 -15.05 2.88
N ASN A 139 -9.90 -14.11 3.65
CA ASN A 139 -9.13 -13.21 4.51
C ASN A 139 -8.01 -12.44 3.77
N PHE A 140 -8.35 -11.90 2.61
CA PHE A 140 -7.45 -11.07 1.81
C PHE A 140 -8.04 -9.69 1.53
N THR A 141 -7.15 -8.76 1.30
CA THR A 141 -7.45 -7.41 0.82
C THR A 141 -7.25 -7.37 -0.68
N LYS A 142 -8.22 -6.79 -1.40
CA LYS A 142 -8.16 -6.62 -2.85
C LYS A 142 -8.62 -5.23 -3.25
N TYR A 143 -7.80 -4.55 -4.06
CA TYR A 143 -8.14 -3.26 -4.63
C TYR A 143 -7.35 -3.03 -5.93
N GLN A 144 -7.83 -2.12 -6.78
CA GLN A 144 -7.12 -1.76 -8.01
C GLN A 144 -5.94 -0.84 -7.70
N LEU A 145 -4.79 -1.06 -8.36
CA LEU A 145 -3.60 -0.23 -8.17
C LEU A 145 -3.86 1.25 -8.49
N SER A 146 -4.77 1.55 -9.42
CA SER A 146 -5.23 2.89 -9.78
C SER A 146 -5.61 3.76 -8.57
N GLN A 147 -6.28 3.17 -7.57
CA GLN A 147 -6.74 3.87 -6.36
C GLN A 147 -5.56 4.44 -5.55
N ALA A 148 -4.42 3.77 -5.58
CA ALA A 148 -3.23 4.17 -4.85
C ALA A 148 -2.25 5.03 -5.67
N CYS A 149 -2.37 5.05 -7.00
CA CYS A 149 -1.40 5.70 -7.88
C CYS A 149 -1.26 7.20 -7.62
N GLY A 150 -2.35 7.88 -7.26
CA GLY A 150 -2.36 9.32 -6.97
C GLY A 150 -1.80 9.71 -5.61
N LEU A 151 -1.62 8.74 -4.71
CA LEU A 151 -1.23 8.99 -3.32
C LEU A 151 0.26 9.37 -3.22
N ARG A 152 0.53 10.41 -2.43
CA ARG A 152 1.86 10.98 -2.17
C ARG A 152 2.35 10.71 -0.75
N SER A 153 1.48 10.21 0.14
CA SER A 153 1.86 9.74 1.46
C SER A 153 1.73 8.22 1.55
N VAL A 154 2.75 7.58 2.12
CA VAL A 154 2.68 6.15 2.44
C VAL A 154 1.57 5.88 3.46
N HIS A 155 1.32 6.80 4.40
CA HIS A 155 0.24 6.67 5.38
C HIS A 155 -1.13 6.67 4.71
N SER A 156 -1.36 7.51 3.69
CA SER A 156 -2.62 7.48 2.93
C SER A 156 -2.86 6.12 2.27
N TRP A 157 -1.81 5.54 1.70
CA TRP A 157 -1.91 4.22 1.08
C TRP A 157 -2.16 3.13 2.14
N ARG A 158 -1.47 3.17 3.28
CA ARG A 158 -1.73 2.23 4.38
C ARG A 158 -3.17 2.34 4.89
N LEU A 159 -3.72 3.56 4.98
CA LEU A 159 -5.11 3.76 5.38
C LEU A 159 -6.10 3.23 4.34
N LEU A 160 -5.84 3.45 3.04
CA LEU A 160 -6.61 2.84 1.95
C LEU A 160 -6.68 1.32 2.09
N GLU A 161 -5.53 0.67 2.36
CA GLU A 161 -5.48 -0.79 2.50
C GLU A 161 -6.28 -1.28 3.72
N LEU A 162 -6.24 -0.55 4.84
CA LEU A 162 -7.05 -0.87 6.02
C LEU A 162 -8.55 -0.73 5.74
N PHE A 163 -8.96 0.20 4.88
CA PHE A 163 -10.36 0.37 4.48
C PHE A 163 -10.80 -0.72 3.50
N GLU A 164 -10.00 -0.98 2.47
CA GLU A 164 -10.29 -2.01 1.47
C GLU A 164 -10.34 -3.42 2.08
N GLN A 165 -9.56 -3.67 3.14
CA GLN A 165 -9.67 -4.90 3.93
C GLN A 165 -11.09 -5.13 4.50
N MET A 166 -11.78 -4.06 4.86
CA MET A 166 -13.11 -4.12 5.48
C MET A 166 -14.23 -3.94 4.45
N ASN A 167 -13.89 -3.65 3.20
CA ASN A 167 -14.85 -3.41 2.14
C ASN A 167 -15.39 -4.75 1.62
N THR A 168 -16.53 -5.19 2.15
CA THR A 168 -17.14 -6.49 1.80
C THR A 168 -17.92 -6.48 0.48
N HIS A 169 -17.71 -5.47 -0.37
CA HIS A 169 -18.27 -5.28 -1.72
C HIS A 169 -19.81 -5.19 -1.84
N LYS A 170 -20.58 -5.45 -0.78
CA LYS A 170 -22.04 -5.51 -0.89
C LYS A 170 -22.74 -4.15 -0.88
N ASP A 171 -22.27 -3.20 -0.08
CA ASP A 171 -22.97 -1.93 0.14
C ASP A 171 -22.09 -0.68 -0.04
N ASN A 172 -20.86 -0.84 -0.54
CA ASN A 172 -19.84 0.22 -0.66
C ASN A 172 -19.53 1.00 0.64
N ASN A 173 -20.08 0.53 1.77
CA ASN A 173 -19.97 1.09 3.11
C ASN A 173 -19.14 0.16 3.99
N GLY A 174 -18.17 0.73 4.69
CA GLY A 174 -17.29 0.00 5.59
C GLY A 174 -17.17 0.68 6.95
N TRP A 175 -16.81 -0.14 7.92
CA TRP A 175 -16.52 0.29 9.28
C TRP A 175 -15.24 -0.39 9.77
N LEU A 176 -14.32 0.39 10.34
CA LEU A 176 -13.09 -0.11 10.94
C LEU A 176 -13.01 0.39 12.38
N SER A 177 -12.91 -0.54 13.32
CA SER A 177 -12.57 -0.26 14.71
C SER A 177 -11.23 -0.91 15.03
N ILE A 178 -10.21 -0.09 15.31
CA ILE A 178 -8.83 -0.51 15.50
C ILE A 178 -8.27 0.06 16.80
N SER A 179 -7.47 -0.72 17.54
CA SER A 179 -6.77 -0.21 18.72
C SER A 179 -5.77 0.87 18.31
N LEU A 180 -5.46 1.80 19.21
CA LEU A 180 -4.46 2.84 18.91
C LEU A 180 -3.09 2.22 18.62
N ASP A 181 -2.74 1.13 19.31
CA ASP A 181 -1.46 0.44 19.16
C ASP A 181 -1.36 -0.34 17.84
N ASP A 182 -2.45 -0.98 17.40
CA ASP A 182 -2.50 -1.63 16.09
C ASP A 182 -2.48 -0.61 14.97
N PHE A 183 -3.15 0.53 15.14
CA PHE A 183 -3.10 1.62 14.17
C PHE A 183 -1.67 2.16 14.04
N HIS A 184 -0.99 2.40 15.16
CA HIS A 184 0.41 2.83 15.15
C HIS A 184 1.31 1.82 14.44
N HIS A 185 1.08 0.53 14.64
CA HIS A 185 1.82 -0.54 13.99
C HIS A 185 1.56 -0.59 12.48
N ALA A 186 0.29 -0.70 12.07
CA ALA A 186 -0.10 -0.80 10.67
C ALA A 186 0.34 0.42 9.87
N MET A 187 0.22 1.62 10.46
CA MET A 187 0.59 2.88 9.83
C MET A 187 2.08 3.20 9.94
N GLU A 188 2.85 2.39 10.68
CA GLU A 188 4.26 2.64 10.98
C GLU A 188 4.50 4.06 11.47
N SER A 189 3.66 4.49 12.42
CA SER A 189 3.72 5.85 12.95
C SER A 189 5.11 6.09 13.56
N PRO A 190 5.83 7.16 13.17
CA PRO A 190 7.09 7.54 13.80
C PRO A 190 6.94 7.73 15.31
N GLU A 191 7.96 7.36 16.09
CA GLU A 191 7.96 7.52 17.57
C GLU A 191 7.70 8.97 18.00
N SER A 192 8.14 9.94 17.21
CA SER A 192 7.86 11.36 17.43
C SER A 192 6.36 11.69 17.39
N TYR A 193 5.58 10.97 16.59
CA TYR A 193 4.13 11.18 16.44
C TYR A 193 3.33 10.40 17.49
N LYS A 194 3.91 9.35 18.08
CA LYS A 194 3.29 8.59 19.18
C LYS A 194 3.27 9.33 20.52
N LYS A 195 4.09 10.37 20.66
CA LYS A 195 4.20 11.17 21.90
C LYS A 195 2.87 11.71 22.38
N THR A 196 1.99 12.13 21.47
CA THR A 196 0.64 12.58 21.80
C THR A 196 -0.33 12.18 20.69
N PHE A 197 -1.60 11.96 21.07
CA PHE A 197 -2.65 11.72 20.09
C PHE A 197 -2.83 12.89 19.10
N GLY A 198 -2.59 14.13 19.54
CA GLY A 198 -2.65 15.31 18.67
C GLY A 198 -1.66 15.24 17.51
N LEU A 199 -0.42 14.81 17.77
CA LEU A 199 0.58 14.66 16.72
C LEU A 199 0.22 13.54 15.73
N LEU A 200 -0.26 12.40 16.21
CA LEU A 200 -0.77 11.34 15.34
C LEU A 200 -1.91 11.85 14.45
N ARG A 201 -2.87 12.57 15.05
CA ARG A 201 -4.01 13.14 14.35
C ARG A 201 -3.58 14.09 13.23
N GLU A 202 -2.79 15.10 13.56
CA GLU A 202 -2.40 16.17 12.63
C GLU A 202 -1.39 15.72 11.56
N ARG A 203 -0.55 14.72 11.85
CA ARG A 203 0.54 14.29 10.96
C ARG A 203 0.25 13.02 10.17
N VAL A 204 -0.68 12.18 10.63
CA VAL A 204 -0.96 10.88 10.00
C VAL A 204 -2.43 10.79 9.61
N ILE A 205 -3.36 10.91 10.56
CA ILE A 205 -4.77 10.61 10.31
C ILE A 205 -5.40 11.65 9.39
N GLU A 206 -5.38 12.93 9.76
CA GLU A 206 -6.03 13.99 8.98
C GLU A 206 -5.42 14.17 7.59
N PRO A 207 -4.07 14.15 7.40
CA PRO A 207 -3.48 14.18 6.07
C PRO A 207 -3.86 12.98 5.21
N ALA A 208 -3.90 11.77 5.79
CA ALA A 208 -4.29 10.56 5.07
C ALA A 208 -5.76 10.60 4.64
N VAL A 209 -6.66 10.96 5.56
CA VAL A 209 -8.08 11.12 5.28
C VAL A 209 -8.31 12.18 4.19
N LYS A 210 -7.67 13.35 4.32
CA LYS A 210 -7.76 14.42 3.33
C LYS A 210 -7.32 13.95 1.95
N GLU A 211 -6.17 13.29 1.86
CA GLU A 211 -5.65 12.83 0.57
C GLU A 211 -6.55 11.77 -0.09
N LEU A 212 -7.10 10.83 0.69
CA LEU A 212 -8.05 9.83 0.17
C LEU A 212 -9.36 10.45 -0.31
N THR A 213 -9.89 11.44 0.42
CA THR A 213 -11.09 12.17 0.01
C THR A 213 -10.86 13.00 -1.26
N GLU A 214 -9.70 13.64 -1.39
CA GLU A 214 -9.40 14.49 -2.55
C GLU A 214 -9.08 13.71 -3.83
N LYS A 215 -8.40 12.57 -3.70
CA LYS A 215 -7.79 11.88 -4.87
C LYS A 215 -8.46 10.59 -5.29
N ASP A 216 -9.23 9.99 -4.40
CA ASP A 216 -9.78 8.64 -4.61
C ASP A 216 -11.25 8.55 -4.15
N ASN A 217 -11.91 9.72 -4.03
CA ASN A 217 -13.34 9.90 -3.77
C ASN A 217 -13.87 9.11 -2.55
N TRP A 218 -13.06 9.00 -1.50
CA TRP A 218 -13.51 8.42 -0.24
C TRP A 218 -14.26 9.44 0.61
N ILE A 219 -15.46 9.09 1.03
CA ILE A 219 -16.17 9.78 2.11
C ILE A 219 -15.77 9.09 3.41
N ILE A 220 -15.10 9.81 4.31
CA ILE A 220 -14.54 9.23 5.54
C ILE A 220 -14.96 10.08 6.73
N GLN A 221 -15.56 9.42 7.72
CA GLN A 221 -15.79 9.96 9.05
C GLN A 221 -15.00 9.14 10.05
N TRP A 222 -14.44 9.78 11.07
CA TRP A 222 -13.71 9.06 12.10
C TRP A 222 -13.85 9.74 13.46
N LYS A 223 -13.74 8.95 14.53
CA LYS A 223 -13.71 9.47 15.89
C LYS A 223 -12.75 8.66 16.78
N PRO A 224 -12.07 9.30 17.75
CA PRO A 224 -11.33 8.58 18.77
C PRO A 224 -12.25 8.09 19.89
N LEU A 225 -12.07 6.85 20.33
CA LEU A 225 -12.67 6.35 21.56
C LEU A 225 -11.68 6.47 22.71
N LYS A 226 -12.17 6.99 23.84
CA LYS A 226 -11.35 7.26 25.03
C LYS A 226 -11.70 6.34 26.19
N ARG A 227 -10.68 5.96 26.95
CA ARG A 227 -10.81 5.39 28.29
C ARG A 227 -10.25 6.42 29.27
N GLY A 228 -11.14 7.12 29.98
CA GLY A 228 -10.77 8.31 30.74
C GLY A 228 -10.21 9.41 29.81
N LYS A 229 -8.99 9.87 30.08
CA LYS A 229 -8.32 10.90 29.26
C LYS A 229 -7.55 10.32 28.06
N LYS A 230 -7.27 9.01 28.03
CA LYS A 230 -6.44 8.38 27.00
C LYS A 230 -7.31 7.90 25.83
N VAL A 231 -6.88 8.15 24.59
CA VAL A 231 -7.46 7.52 23.39
C VAL A 231 -6.96 6.08 23.33
N VAL A 232 -7.87 5.12 23.15
CA VAL A 232 -7.55 3.67 23.14
C VAL A 232 -7.90 3.00 21.82
N ARG A 233 -8.83 3.57 21.05
CA ARG A 233 -9.24 3.05 19.74
C ARG A 233 -9.59 4.19 18.79
N LEU A 234 -9.54 3.88 17.50
CA LEU A 234 -10.05 4.70 16.43
C LEU A 234 -11.19 3.97 15.74
N GLU A 235 -12.28 4.69 15.47
CA GLU A 235 -13.39 4.19 14.66
C GLU A 235 -13.50 5.03 13.40
N PHE A 236 -13.55 4.36 12.25
CA PHE A 236 -13.74 4.94 10.93
C PHE A 236 -15.01 4.38 10.30
N TRP A 237 -15.79 5.26 9.67
CA TRP A 237 -16.87 4.93 8.75
C TRP A 237 -16.48 5.50 7.40
N PHE A 238 -16.56 4.69 6.37
CA PHE A 238 -16.10 5.09 5.06
C PHE A 238 -16.94 4.46 3.96
N GLN A 239 -17.03 5.18 2.85
CA GLN A 239 -17.66 4.69 1.63
C GLN A 239 -17.01 5.36 0.42
N LYS A 240 -17.12 4.72 -0.75
CA LYS A 240 -16.79 5.37 -2.01
C LYS A 240 -17.95 6.24 -2.45
N ASP A 241 -17.64 7.45 -2.89
CA ASP A 241 -18.61 8.28 -3.58
C ASP A 241 -18.69 7.82 -5.05
N ASP A 242 -19.78 7.13 -5.40
CA ASP A 242 -20.02 6.64 -6.77
C ASP A 242 -20.43 7.77 -7.73
N GLN A 243 -20.60 9.01 -7.24
CA GLN A 243 -20.78 10.17 -8.11
C GLN A 243 -19.45 10.52 -8.77
N LEU A 244 -19.27 10.04 -10.00
CA LEU A 244 -18.25 10.54 -10.93
C LEU A 244 -18.27 12.06 -10.89
N LYS A 245 -17.20 12.68 -10.37
CA LYS A 245 -16.94 14.09 -10.64
C LYS A 245 -16.76 14.21 -12.15
N ILE A 246 -17.80 14.68 -12.82
CA ILE A 246 -17.70 15.16 -14.19
C ILE A 246 -16.84 16.42 -14.08
N ASP A 247 -15.55 16.29 -14.39
CA ASP A 247 -14.72 17.45 -14.66
C ASP A 247 -15.31 18.14 -15.90
N ILE A 248 -15.98 19.28 -15.69
CA ILE A 248 -16.48 20.19 -16.73
C ILE A 248 -15.32 21.06 -17.21
#